data_AF-A0A6B2G779-F1
#
_entry.id   AF-A0A6B2G779-F1
#
_cell.length_a   1.000
_cell.length_b   1.000
_cell.length_c   1.000
_cell.angle_alpha   90.00
_cell.angle_beta   90.00
_cell.angle_gamma   90.00
#
_symmetry.space_group_name_H-M   'P 1'
#
loop_
_entity.id
_entity.type
_entity.pdbx_description
1 polymer ?
#
loop_
_entity_poly.entity_id
_entity_poly.type
_entity_poly.pdbx_seq_one_letter_code
_entity_poly.pdbx_strand_id
1 'polypeptide(L)'
;MKRKPLEFVILNIKKFFKGPPILMLQLVLDPPFMPDVLRSILLLKEAGALTTTTNGIFNPHDGDVTFLGEIIRILPLSMKSSKLIAMGYIFGLLDECVIIGLNVIY
;
A
#
# COMPACT_ATOMS: atom_id res chain seq x y z
N MET A 1 -1.80 17.23 3.52
CA MET A 1 -1.47 15.87 2.97
C MET A 1 -1.77 15.68 1.46
N LYS A 2 -1.84 16.76 0.65
CA LYS A 2 -2.48 16.73 -0.70
C LYS A 2 -1.61 16.28 -1.90
N ARG A 3 -0.43 15.69 -1.67
CA ARG A 3 0.56 15.46 -2.76
C ARG A 3 0.97 14.00 -2.96
N LYS A 4 0.59 13.07 -2.09
CA LYS A 4 0.89 11.64 -2.24
C LYS A 4 -0.38 10.81 -2.07
N PRO A 5 -0.51 9.69 -2.81
CA PRO A 5 -1.62 8.77 -2.60
C PRO A 5 -1.60 8.25 -1.15
N LEU A 6 -2.77 8.19 -0.53
CA LEU A 6 -2.93 7.90 0.89
C LEU A 6 -2.51 6.46 1.22
N GLU A 7 -2.57 5.55 0.25
CA GLU A 7 -2.13 4.17 0.33
C GLU A 7 -0.64 4.06 0.71
N PHE A 8 0.21 4.88 0.08
CA PHE A 8 1.63 4.93 0.41
C PHE A 8 1.88 5.46 1.81
N VAL A 9 1.07 6.42 2.26
CA VAL A 9 1.21 6.97 3.61
C VAL A 9 0.82 5.93 4.64
N ILE A 10 -0.27 5.19 4.42
CA ILE A 10 -0.71 4.09 5.28
C ILE A 10 0.37 3.01 5.37
N LEU A 11 0.94 2.56 4.24
CA LEU A 11 2.01 1.55 4.24
C LEU A 11 3.27 2.04 4.99
N ASN A 12 3.64 3.32 4.83
CA ASN A 12 4.78 3.88 5.56
C ASN A 12 4.51 4.01 7.06
N ILE A 13 3.29 4.39 7.46
CA ILE A 13 2.90 4.39 8.88
C ILE A 13 3.01 2.99 9.46
N LYS A 14 2.45 1.97 8.79
CA LYS A 14 2.47 0.58 9.28
C LYS A 14 3.87 -0.01 9.43
N LYS A 15 4.88 0.53 8.73
CA LYS A 15 6.29 0.12 8.90
C LYS A 15 6.83 0.45 10.29
N PHE A 16 6.43 1.60 10.86
CA PHE A 16 6.92 2.10 12.14
C PHE A 16 5.90 1.93 13.28
N PHE A 17 4.61 1.83 12.94
CA PHE A 17 3.51 1.76 13.89
C PHE A 17 2.68 0.49 13.67
N LYS A 18 2.64 -0.36 14.71
CA LYS A 18 1.91 -1.65 14.66
C LYS A 18 0.42 -1.54 15.00
N GLY A 19 -0.08 -0.36 15.34
CA GLY A 19 -1.50 -0.15 15.60
C GLY A 19 -2.32 0.20 14.35
N PRO A 20 -3.60 0.53 14.54
CA PRO A 20 -4.48 1.00 13.47
C PRO A 20 -3.96 2.29 12.85
N PRO A 21 -3.82 2.38 11.52
CA PRO A 21 -3.23 3.55 10.85
C PRO A 21 -4.01 4.84 11.12
N ILE A 22 -5.31 4.70 11.40
CA ILE A 22 -6.23 5.78 11.73
C ILE A 22 -5.80 6.59 12.96
N LEU A 23 -5.22 5.93 13.97
CA LEU A 23 -4.78 6.59 15.21
C LEU A 23 -3.63 7.54 14.91
N MET A 24 -2.68 7.10 14.07
CA MET A 24 -1.55 7.94 13.69
C MET A 24 -1.98 9.09 12.76
N LEU A 25 -2.93 8.83 11.86
CA LEU A 25 -3.45 9.82 10.91
C LEU A 25 -4.31 10.90 11.56
N GLN A 26 -4.85 10.67 12.75
CA GLN A 26 -5.55 11.70 13.52
C GLN A 26 -4.59 12.67 14.22
N LEU A 27 -3.33 12.28 14.42
CA LEU A 27 -2.33 13.08 15.14
C LEU A 27 -1.50 14.00 14.23
N VAL A 28 -1.68 13.93 12.91
CA VAL A 28 -0.97 14.82 11.97
C VAL A 28 -1.63 16.20 11.90
N LEU A 29 -0.82 17.21 11.54
CA LEU A 29 -1.22 18.63 11.46
C LEU A 29 -2.45 18.89 10.57
N ASP A 30 -2.65 18.09 9.53
CA ASP A 30 -3.72 18.21 8.54
C ASP A 30 -4.25 16.80 8.26
N PRO A 31 -5.19 16.29 9.09
CA PRO A 31 -5.66 14.91 9.01
C PRO A 31 -6.48 14.67 7.74
N PRO A 32 -6.32 13.50 7.09
CA PRO A 32 -7.11 13.14 5.92
C PRO A 32 -8.57 12.87 6.28
N PHE A 33 -9.46 12.97 5.29
CA PHE A 33 -10.87 12.65 5.48
C PHE A 33 -11.08 11.15 5.73
N MET A 34 -11.88 10.80 6.74
CA MET A 34 -12.00 9.43 7.25
C MET A 34 -12.45 8.39 6.19
N PRO A 35 -13.48 8.66 5.36
CA PRO A 35 -13.87 7.76 4.27
C PRO A 35 -12.74 7.49 3.26
N ASP A 36 -11.85 8.46 3.02
CA ASP A 36 -10.72 8.26 2.11
C ASP A 36 -9.70 7.30 2.71
N VAL A 37 -9.45 7.39 4.03
CA VAL A 37 -8.58 6.43 4.75
C VAL A 37 -9.14 5.02 4.63
N LEU A 38 -10.43 4.83 4.89
CA LEU A 38 -11.08 3.52 4.80
C LEU A 38 -11.06 2.97 3.37
N ARG A 39 -11.29 3.82 2.36
CA ARG A 39 -11.18 3.45 0.96
C ARG A 39 -9.77 3.01 0.61
N SER A 40 -8.75 3.77 1.02
CA SER A 40 -7.35 3.40 0.74
C SER A 40 -6.93 2.10 1.44
N ILE A 41 -7.44 1.81 2.64
CA ILE A 41 -7.23 0.51 3.32
C ILE A 41 -7.86 -0.63 2.51
N LEU A 42 -9.08 -0.43 1.99
CA LEU A 42 -9.75 -1.42 1.15
C LEU A 42 -8.95 -1.67 -0.15
N LEU A 43 -8.53 -0.60 -0.84
CA LEU A 43 -7.70 -0.70 -2.05
C LEU A 43 -6.37 -1.43 -1.80
N LEU A 44 -5.73 -1.17 -0.65
CA LEU A 44 -4.53 -1.89 -0.24
C LEU A 44 -4.78 -3.39 -0.03
N LYS A 45 -5.94 -3.76 0.54
CA LYS A 45 -6.33 -5.17 0.69
C LYS A 45 -6.62 -5.83 -0.64
N GLU A 46 -7.38 -5.19 -1.52
CA GLU A 46 -7.68 -5.69 -2.87
C GLU A 46 -6.41 -5.85 -3.72
N ALA A 47 -5.44 -4.95 -3.54
CA ALA A 47 -4.14 -5.06 -4.20
C ALA A 47 -3.28 -6.21 -3.64
N GLY A 48 -3.59 -6.71 -2.45
CA GLY A 48 -2.79 -7.71 -1.72
C GLY A 48 -1.63 -7.10 -0.91
N ALA A 49 -1.63 -5.79 -0.70
CA ALA A 49 -0.61 -5.06 0.06
C ALA A 49 -0.85 -5.14 1.59
N LEU A 50 -2.12 -5.27 1.99
CA LEU A 50 -2.53 -5.54 3.38
C LEU A 50 -3.31 -6.86 3.45
N THR A 51 -3.19 -7.56 4.57
CA THR A 51 -4.06 -8.70 4.89
C THR A 51 -5.47 -8.23 5.27
N THR A 52 -6.44 -9.14 5.20
CA THR A 52 -7.80 -8.92 5.70
C THR A 52 -7.90 -9.02 7.23
N THR A 53 -6.84 -9.53 7.86
CA THR A 53 -6.71 -9.72 9.29
C THR A 53 -5.65 -8.80 9.89
N THR A 54 -5.76 -8.51 11.17
CA THR A 54 -4.72 -7.89 11.97
C THR A 54 -4.42 -8.82 13.13
N ASN A 55 -3.18 -9.30 13.25
CA ASN A 55 -2.78 -10.31 14.23
C ASN A 55 -3.69 -11.57 14.18
N GLY A 56 -4.08 -11.99 12.97
CA GLY A 56 -4.91 -13.19 12.76
C GLY A 56 -6.42 -12.99 12.96
N ILE A 57 -6.88 -11.81 13.38
CA ILE A 57 -8.30 -11.52 13.57
C ILE A 57 -8.81 -10.65 12.41
N PHE A 58 -9.94 -11.01 11.80
CA PHE A 58 -10.54 -10.21 10.73
C PHE A 58 -10.77 -8.77 11.20
N ASN A 59 -10.27 -7.82 10.42
CA ASN A 59 -10.45 -6.41 10.72
C ASN A 59 -10.77 -5.66 9.42
N PRO A 60 -11.95 -5.07 9.26
CA PRO A 60 -12.28 -4.31 8.05
C PRO A 60 -11.48 -3.00 7.94
N HIS A 61 -11.06 -2.42 9.06
CA HIS A 61 -10.45 -1.09 9.15
C HIS A 61 -8.94 -1.09 9.36
N ASP A 62 -8.28 -2.25 9.35
CA ASP A 62 -6.82 -2.38 9.41
C ASP A 62 -6.37 -3.69 8.72
N GLY A 63 -5.06 -3.90 8.60
CA GLY A 63 -4.45 -5.12 8.09
C GLY A 63 -2.95 -5.14 8.38
N ASP A 64 -2.35 -6.33 8.37
CA ASP A 64 -0.91 -6.51 8.46
C ASP A 64 -0.27 -6.34 7.06
N VAL A 65 0.91 -5.73 7.01
CA VAL A 65 1.62 -5.49 5.75
C VAL A 65 2.15 -6.81 5.20
N THR A 66 1.80 -7.13 3.96
CA THR A 66 2.28 -8.33 3.27
C THR A 66 3.67 -8.09 2.65
N PHE A 67 4.31 -9.15 2.16
CA PHE A 67 5.55 -9.02 1.38
C PHE A 67 5.35 -8.13 0.13
N LEU A 68 4.24 -8.28 -0.58
CA LEU A 68 3.88 -7.41 -1.71
C LEU A 68 3.67 -5.96 -1.24
N GLY A 69 3.04 -5.76 -0.08
CA GLY A 69 2.88 -4.44 0.52
C GLY A 69 4.22 -3.76 0.81
N GLU A 70 5.22 -4.51 1.26
CA GLU A 70 6.57 -3.98 1.47
C GLU A 70 7.24 -3.61 0.14
N ILE A 71 7.10 -4.42 -0.91
CA ILE A 71 7.59 -4.08 -2.26
C ILE A 71 6.93 -2.80 -2.78
N ILE A 72 5.60 -2.71 -2.67
CA ILE A 72 4.85 -1.51 -3.07
C ILE A 72 5.34 -0.28 -2.29
N ARG A 73 5.61 -0.42 -0.99
CA ARG A 73 6.06 0.68 -0.14
C ARG A 73 7.45 1.21 -0.54
N ILE A 74 8.38 0.33 -0.92
CA ILE A 74 9.76 0.71 -1.25
C ILE A 74 9.92 1.19 -2.70
N LEU A 75 9.06 0.72 -3.63
CA LEU A 75 9.10 1.16 -5.02
C LEU A 75 8.38 2.51 -5.16
N PRO A 76 9.04 3.57 -5.69
CA PRO A 76 8.45 4.90 -5.85
C PRO A 76 7.53 4.97 -7.09
N LEU A 77 6.72 3.93 -7.32
CA LEU A 77 5.85 3.76 -8.48
C LEU A 77 4.39 3.66 -8.04
N SER A 78 3.45 3.54 -8.98
CA SER A 78 2.06 3.23 -8.61
C SER A 78 1.93 1.83 -8.01
N MET A 79 0.90 1.57 -7.18
CA MET A 79 0.64 0.23 -6.65
C MET A 79 0.52 -0.83 -7.75
N LYS A 80 -0.08 -0.47 -8.89
CA LYS A 80 -0.25 -1.35 -10.05
C LYS A 80 1.10 -1.69 -10.68
N SER A 81 1.94 -0.69 -10.93
CA SER A 81 3.29 -0.87 -11.49
C SER A 81 4.18 -1.69 -10.55
N SER A 82 4.17 -1.38 -9.25
CA SER A 82 4.94 -2.12 -8.26
C SER A 82 4.50 -3.59 -8.18
N LYS A 83 3.19 -3.86 -8.28
CA LYS A 83 2.66 -5.23 -8.33
C LYS A 83 3.05 -5.95 -9.61
N LEU A 84 3.02 -5.28 -10.76
CA LEU A 84 3.47 -5.85 -12.03
C LEU A 84 4.94 -6.28 -11.96
N ILE A 85 5.81 -5.41 -11.44
CA ILE A 85 7.24 -5.71 -11.26
C ILE A 85 7.44 -6.90 -10.31
N ALA A 86 6.73 -6.93 -9.19
CA ALA A 86 6.79 -8.06 -8.26
C ALA A 86 6.37 -9.39 -8.91
N MET A 87 5.33 -9.36 -9.76
CA MET A 87 4.89 -10.55 -10.50
C MET A 87 5.90 -10.93 -11.58
N GLY A 88 6.49 -9.97 -12.29
CA GLY A 88 7.56 -10.20 -13.26
C GLY A 88 8.75 -10.93 -12.62
N TYR A 89 9.14 -10.55 -11.41
CA TYR A 89 10.16 -11.27 -10.65
C TYR A 89 9.76 -12.74 -10.37
N ILE A 90 8.54 -12.98 -9.92
CA ILE A 90 8.04 -14.33 -9.59
C ILE A 90 7.98 -15.23 -10.84
N PHE A 91 7.60 -14.68 -12.00
CA PHE A 91 7.44 -15.44 -13.24
C PHE A 91 8.68 -15.47 -14.13
N GLY A 92 9.80 -14.86 -13.73
CA GLY A 92 11.03 -14.82 -14.51
C GLY A 92 10.97 -13.88 -15.73
N LEU A 93 10.10 -12.87 -15.69
CA LEU A 93 9.87 -11.85 -16.73
C LEU A 93 10.12 -10.44 -16.18
N LEU A 94 11.17 -10.28 -15.37
CA LEU A 94 11.41 -9.05 -14.63
C LEU A 94 11.68 -7.88 -15.58
N ASP A 95 12.53 -8.06 -16.59
CA ASP A 95 12.96 -6.99 -17.47
C ASP A 95 11.78 -6.40 -18.26
N GLU A 96 10.93 -7.26 -18.83
CA GLU A 96 9.73 -6.85 -19.56
C GLU A 96 8.76 -6.11 -18.64
N CYS A 97 8.55 -6.63 -17.42
CA CYS A 97 7.63 -6.03 -16.45
C CYS A 97 8.13 -4.69 -15.90
N VAL A 98 9.45 -4.50 -15.75
CA VAL A 98 10.07 -3.21 -15.40
C VAL A 98 9.90 -2.21 -16.54
N ILE A 99 10.18 -2.63 -17.78
CA ILE A 99 9.99 -1.78 -18.97
C ILE A 99 8.53 -1.32 -19.06
N ILE A 100 7.57 -2.25 -18.97
CA ILE A 100 6.13 -1.91 -19.03
C ILE A 100 5.75 -1.02 -17.84
N GLY A 101 6.15 -1.39 -16.62
CA GLY A 101 5.76 -0.69 -15.39
C GLY A 101 6.23 0.77 -15.32
N LEU A 102 7.37 1.08 -15.94
CA LEU A 102 7.91 2.44 -16.05
C LEU A 102 7.27 3.25 -17.17
N ASN A 103 6.93 2.62 -18.30
CA ASN A 103 6.30 3.30 -19.44
C ASN A 103 4.84 3.68 -19.19
N VAL A 104 4.16 3.03 -18.24
CA VAL A 104 2.79 3.37 -17.83
C VAL A 104 2.69 4.74 -17.12
N ILE A 105 3.82 5.41 -16.86
CA ILE A 105 3.87 6.72 -16.17
C ILE A 105 3.71 7.92 -17.13
N TYR A 106 3.58 7.70 -18.45
CA TYR A 106 3.32 8.74 -19.45
C TYR A 106 1.88 8.80 -19.92
#